data_AF-A0A3B9C377-F1
#
_entry.id   AF-A0A3B9C377-F1
#
_cell.length_a   1.000
_cell.length_b   1.000
_cell.length_c   1.000
_cell.angle_alpha   90.00
_cell.angle_beta   90.00
_cell.angle_gamma   90.00
#
_symmetry.space_group_name_H-M   'P 1'
#
loop_
_entity.id
_entity.type
_entity.pdbx_description
1 polymer ?
#
loop_
_entity_poly.entity_id
_entity_poly.type
_entity_poly.pdbx_seq_one_letter_code
_entity_poly.pdbx_strand_id
1 'polypeptide(L)'
;MVYHQQMNSISKFHNEPFIDALKAFFEELKVPVDYLADEPASAADILGERFKATNEAHKLIEDVFALGMVNDAIFEGTETFKNLAQVKKLKADYDGLLLFGVTLKNRKDGLPITRSHLAEITRAFNRTFPYTPVTIIFKYDNLISFANSERIQYKQEWREGEKIGKVSLLKDIDTTQPHRGHLAILKQLVIPTTGSKAVKSFTQLYYYWQSVFSISVLNKNFYEDIIALFNKAVKDIKIPDQTAGSEKHKDFTVRLIARLIFIWFLKELKVIKDDLLLPEFENGEDNDLIRPKSKGTAYYKFILQNLFFNALNSEKKDRDKKVFDVYAANFADEKAIKEAIFFSPYLNGGLFDIHPNDWCELGKVNNAFAVPDTLFLDKEKGLNSILARYKFTIAENTPLEEEIAVDPEMLGRIFENLLAEQSDDTKEAARKNAGAFYTPRP
;
A
#
# COMPACT_ATOMS: atom_id res chain seq x y z
N MET A 1 2.49 -13.33 -19.27
CA MET A 1 1.86 -14.42 -18.50
C MET A 1 2.77 -14.84 -17.34
N VAL A 2 2.84 -14.04 -16.26
CA VAL A 2 3.42 -14.44 -14.96
C VAL A 2 2.73 -13.61 -13.87
N TYR A 3 1.41 -13.71 -13.77
CA TYR A 3 0.65 -13.21 -12.62
C TYR A 3 -0.27 -14.36 -12.26
N HIS A 4 -0.34 -14.74 -10.98
CA HIS A 4 -1.08 -15.87 -10.38
C HIS A 4 -0.24 -17.03 -9.80
N GLN A 5 1.03 -16.83 -9.43
CA GLN A 5 1.51 -17.55 -8.23
C GLN A 5 1.03 -16.77 -7.00
N GLN A 6 0.06 -17.35 -6.31
CA GLN A 6 -0.48 -16.87 -5.03
C GLN A 6 0.57 -17.14 -3.94
N MET A 7 0.75 -16.23 -2.99
CA MET A 7 1.60 -16.52 -1.83
C MET A 7 0.83 -17.44 -0.90
N ASN A 8 1.18 -18.72 -0.92
CA ASN A 8 0.41 -19.75 -0.25
C ASN A 8 0.57 -19.70 1.27
N SER A 9 1.68 -19.16 1.77
CA SER A 9 1.91 -19.02 3.21
C SER A 9 0.95 -18.06 3.90
N ILE A 10 0.35 -17.11 3.19
CA ILE A 10 -0.54 -16.10 3.78
C ILE A 10 -1.81 -16.74 4.36
N SER A 11 -2.40 -17.70 3.66
CA SER A 11 -3.60 -18.41 4.14
C SER A 11 -3.33 -19.34 5.32
N LYS A 12 -2.06 -19.73 5.53
CA LYS A 12 -1.66 -20.54 6.69
C LYS A 12 -1.79 -19.75 7.99
N PHE A 13 -1.60 -18.43 7.98
CA PHE A 13 -1.82 -17.61 9.19
C PHE A 13 -3.27 -17.66 9.69
N HIS A 14 -4.22 -17.98 8.81
CA HIS A 14 -5.63 -18.17 9.17
C HIS A 14 -5.91 -19.60 9.68
N ASN A 15 -5.35 -20.62 9.03
CA ASN A 15 -5.79 -22.01 9.19
C ASN A 15 -4.83 -22.92 9.99
N GLU A 16 -3.58 -22.49 10.19
CA GLU A 16 -2.53 -23.28 10.85
C GLU A 16 -2.08 -22.59 12.15
N PRO A 17 -1.41 -23.33 13.07
CA PRO A 17 -0.73 -22.74 14.21
C PRO A 17 0.22 -21.63 13.77
N PHE A 18 0.31 -20.56 14.57
CA PHE A 18 1.05 -19.35 14.16
C PHE A 18 2.53 -19.63 13.87
N ILE A 19 3.16 -20.51 14.65
CA ILE A 19 4.55 -20.92 14.43
C ILE A 19 4.75 -21.62 13.08
N ASP A 20 3.83 -22.51 12.68
CA ASP A 20 3.93 -23.23 11.40
C ASP A 20 3.73 -22.27 10.22
N ALA A 21 2.79 -21.34 10.35
CA ALA A 21 2.57 -20.28 9.37
C ALA A 21 3.81 -19.37 9.21
N LEU A 22 4.48 -19.01 10.31
CA LEU A 22 5.72 -18.23 10.29
C LEU A 22 6.83 -18.97 9.53
N LYS A 23 7.06 -20.25 9.86
CA LYS A 23 8.07 -21.08 9.18
C LYS A 23 7.82 -21.16 7.68
N ALA A 24 6.57 -21.46 7.30
CA ALA A 24 6.17 -21.53 5.90
C ALA A 24 6.32 -20.19 5.17
N PHE A 25 6.06 -19.07 5.86
CA PHE A 25 6.21 -17.73 5.31
C PHE A 25 7.67 -17.42 4.96
N PHE A 26 8.61 -17.62 5.89
CA PHE A 26 10.02 -17.37 5.61
C PHE A 26 10.64 -18.37 4.62
N GLU A 27 10.15 -19.62 4.59
CA GLU A 27 10.51 -20.59 3.55
C GLU A 27 10.05 -20.15 2.15
N GLU A 28 8.84 -19.60 2.03
CA GLU A 28 8.32 -19.06 0.76
C GLU A 28 9.13 -17.82 0.32
N LEU A 29 9.56 -16.98 1.26
CA LEU A 29 10.48 -15.86 1.01
C LEU A 29 11.92 -16.29 0.67
N LYS A 30 12.23 -17.59 0.74
CA LYS A 30 13.57 -18.17 0.53
C LYS A 30 14.63 -17.67 1.51
N VAL A 31 14.21 -17.27 2.71
CA VAL A 31 15.11 -16.83 3.76
C VAL A 31 15.54 -18.04 4.59
N PRO A 32 16.84 -18.35 4.70
CA PRO A 32 17.32 -19.39 5.61
C PRO A 32 17.19 -18.89 7.05
N VAL A 33 16.63 -19.71 7.93
CA VAL A 33 16.39 -19.34 9.34
C VAL A 33 16.99 -20.41 10.25
N ASP A 34 17.84 -19.97 11.18
CA ASP A 34 18.33 -20.76 12.31
C ASP A 34 17.25 -20.70 13.42
N TYR A 35 16.39 -21.72 13.49
CA TYR A 35 15.20 -21.71 14.35
C TYR A 35 15.57 -21.88 15.84
N LEU A 36 15.01 -21.02 16.70
CA LEU A 36 15.39 -20.98 18.12
C LEU A 36 14.39 -21.65 19.05
N ALA A 37 13.09 -21.47 18.82
CA ALA A 37 12.03 -22.01 19.67
C ALA A 37 10.70 -22.10 18.92
N ASP A 38 9.95 -23.18 19.20
CA ASP A 38 8.59 -23.37 18.68
C ASP A 38 7.52 -22.90 19.68
N GLU A 39 7.85 -22.92 20.97
CA GLU A 39 6.94 -22.52 22.04
C GLU A 39 6.90 -21.00 22.23
N PRO A 40 5.72 -20.42 22.50
CA PRO A 40 5.60 -19.01 22.82
C PRO A 40 6.21 -18.66 24.18
N ALA A 41 6.68 -17.42 24.30
CA ALA A 41 7.13 -16.80 25.54
C ALA A 41 6.30 -15.56 25.87
N SER A 42 6.34 -15.12 27.12
CA SER A 42 5.69 -13.86 27.51
C SER A 42 6.50 -12.65 27.02
N ALA A 43 5.80 -11.54 26.77
CA ALA A 43 6.46 -10.27 26.42
C ALA A 43 7.48 -9.83 27.49
N ALA A 44 7.22 -10.10 28.76
CA ALA A 44 8.11 -9.76 29.87
C ALA A 44 9.42 -10.57 29.83
N ASP A 45 9.34 -11.87 29.49
CA ASP A 45 10.54 -12.73 29.39
C ASP A 45 11.45 -12.30 28.24
N ILE A 46 10.85 -11.86 27.14
CA ILE A 46 11.58 -11.42 25.96
C ILE A 46 12.15 -10.02 26.16
N LEU A 47 11.33 -9.04 26.56
CA LEU A 47 11.69 -7.62 26.60
C LEU A 47 12.30 -7.16 27.93
N GLY A 48 12.14 -7.93 29.02
CA GLY A 48 12.66 -7.57 30.35
C GLY A 48 12.22 -6.17 30.79
N GLU A 49 13.17 -5.34 31.20
CA GLU A 49 12.91 -3.95 31.63
C GLU A 49 12.33 -3.04 30.53
N ARG A 50 12.42 -3.44 29.25
CA ARG A 50 11.81 -2.70 28.14
C ARG A 50 10.31 -2.95 28.05
N PHE A 51 9.80 -4.03 28.66
CA PHE A 51 8.37 -4.25 28.81
C PHE A 51 7.80 -3.27 29.85
N LYS A 52 6.67 -2.66 29.52
CA LYS A 52 5.97 -1.71 30.38
C LYS A 52 4.50 -2.08 30.40
N ALA A 53 4.03 -2.74 31.45
CA ALA A 53 2.64 -3.17 31.59
C ALA A 53 1.64 -2.00 31.56
N THR A 54 2.09 -0.76 31.78
CA THR A 54 1.27 0.45 31.67
C THR A 54 1.19 1.02 30.26
N ASN A 55 2.09 0.64 29.34
CA ASN A 55 2.09 1.11 27.96
C ASN A 55 0.98 0.42 27.16
N GLU A 56 0.13 1.19 26.50
CA GLU A 56 -1.04 0.66 25.77
C GLU A 56 -0.66 -0.30 24.64
N ALA A 57 0.43 -0.07 23.92
CA ALA A 57 0.88 -0.98 22.87
C ALA A 57 1.40 -2.31 23.46
N HIS A 58 2.17 -2.24 24.56
CA HIS A 58 2.70 -3.44 25.22
C HIS A 58 1.60 -4.33 25.81
N LYS A 59 0.51 -3.74 26.31
CA LYS A 59 -0.66 -4.49 26.82
C LYS A 59 -1.34 -5.35 25.74
N LEU A 60 -1.14 -5.03 24.46
CA LEU A 60 -1.72 -5.78 23.35
C LEU A 60 -0.97 -7.07 23.07
N ILE A 61 0.30 -7.20 23.49
CA ILE A 61 1.08 -8.41 23.23
C ILE A 61 0.47 -9.59 24.00
N GLU A 62 0.09 -10.64 23.26
CA GLU A 62 -0.39 -11.89 23.82
C GLU A 62 0.76 -12.89 23.97
N ASP A 63 1.29 -13.34 22.84
CA ASP A 63 2.39 -14.29 22.76
C ASP A 63 3.54 -13.74 21.93
N VAL A 64 4.76 -14.15 22.28
CA VAL A 64 5.97 -13.84 21.52
C VAL A 64 6.67 -15.13 21.12
N PHE A 65 6.81 -15.36 19.83
CA PHE A 65 7.56 -16.45 19.24
C PHE A 65 8.93 -15.92 18.82
N ALA A 66 9.98 -16.32 19.52
CA ALA A 66 11.36 -16.08 19.11
C ALA A 66 11.73 -17.05 18.00
N LEU A 67 11.25 -16.79 16.79
CA LEU A 67 11.28 -17.72 15.67
C LEU A 67 12.71 -18.19 15.36
N GLY A 68 13.62 -17.24 15.13
CA GLY A 68 14.95 -17.59 14.68
C GLY A 68 15.86 -16.41 14.40
N MET A 69 17.06 -16.73 13.92
CA MET A 69 18.06 -15.77 13.46
C MET A 69 18.49 -16.10 12.03
N VAL A 70 18.82 -15.06 11.27
CA VAL A 70 19.42 -15.18 9.94
C VAL A 70 20.80 -14.59 9.98
N ASN A 71 21.85 -15.41 9.84
CA ASN A 71 23.25 -15.01 9.84
C ASN A 71 24.02 -15.61 8.65
N ASP A 72 25.29 -15.23 8.48
CA ASP A 72 26.10 -15.75 7.37
C ASP A 72 26.30 -17.28 7.45
N ALA A 73 26.42 -17.83 8.66
CA ALA A 73 26.52 -19.27 8.86
C ALA A 73 25.29 -20.05 8.36
N ILE A 74 24.07 -19.55 8.58
CA ILE A 74 22.87 -20.25 8.08
C ILE A 74 22.74 -20.16 6.56
N PHE A 75 23.29 -19.12 5.92
CA PHE A 75 23.42 -19.07 4.45
C PHE A 75 24.38 -20.15 3.92
N GLU A 76 25.35 -20.58 4.72
CA GLU A 76 26.25 -21.71 4.44
C GLU A 76 25.68 -23.06 4.87
N GLY A 77 24.46 -23.09 5.44
CA GLY A 77 23.80 -24.30 5.92
C GLY A 77 24.25 -24.76 7.32
N THR A 78 24.84 -23.86 8.11
CA THR A 78 25.34 -24.15 9.45
C THR A 78 24.48 -23.46 10.51
N GLU A 79 23.85 -24.25 11.39
CA GLU A 79 23.16 -23.76 12.59
C GLU A 79 24.16 -23.26 13.64
N THR A 80 23.82 -22.19 14.33
CA THR A 80 24.73 -21.46 15.22
C THR A 80 24.22 -21.27 16.63
N PHE A 81 22.91 -21.12 16.80
CA PHE A 81 22.31 -20.84 18.10
C PHE A 81 21.25 -21.87 18.46
N LYS A 82 21.18 -22.22 19.75
CA LYS A 82 20.19 -23.19 20.26
C LYS A 82 19.01 -22.54 20.95
N ASN A 83 19.13 -21.27 21.36
CA ASN A 83 18.08 -20.53 22.06
C ASN A 83 18.39 -19.02 22.13
N LEU A 84 17.36 -18.25 22.44
CA LEU A 84 17.43 -16.79 22.55
C LEU A 84 18.39 -16.29 23.64
N ALA A 85 18.63 -17.07 24.70
CA ALA A 85 19.54 -16.66 25.77
C ALA A 85 21.00 -16.57 25.31
N GLN A 86 21.40 -17.33 24.28
CA GLN A 86 22.71 -17.20 23.64
C GLN A 86 22.79 -15.91 22.82
N VAL A 87 21.74 -15.59 22.07
CA VAL A 87 21.65 -14.36 21.28
C VAL A 87 21.73 -13.10 22.16
N LYS A 88 21.05 -13.09 23.31
CA LYS A 88 21.09 -11.97 24.27
C LYS A 88 22.50 -11.67 24.84
N LYS A 89 23.46 -12.59 24.69
CA LYS A 89 24.85 -12.42 25.17
C LYS A 89 25.78 -11.80 24.13
N LEU A 90 25.31 -11.57 22.89
CA LEU A 90 26.09 -10.90 21.85
C LEU A 90 26.42 -9.46 22.28
N LYS A 91 27.67 -9.05 22.09
CA LYS A 91 28.23 -7.75 22.51
C LYS A 91 28.99 -7.01 21.42
N ALA A 92 29.07 -7.59 20.22
CA ALA A 92 29.73 -7.01 19.06
C ALA A 92 28.68 -6.71 17.99
N ASP A 93 28.89 -5.63 17.24
CA ASP A 93 28.02 -5.24 16.14
C ASP A 93 28.09 -6.31 15.02
N TYR A 94 26.95 -6.97 14.82
CA TYR A 94 26.46 -7.75 13.67
C TYR A 94 27.16 -9.02 13.19
N ASP A 95 26.35 -10.08 13.12
CA ASP A 95 26.40 -11.13 12.08
C ASP A 95 24.99 -11.62 11.68
N GLY A 96 23.88 -10.92 12.00
CA GLY A 96 22.55 -11.45 11.63
C GLY A 96 21.31 -10.58 11.90
N LEU A 97 20.14 -11.14 11.57
CA LEU A 97 18.80 -10.56 11.71
C LEU A 97 17.95 -11.46 12.60
N LEU A 98 17.30 -10.91 13.63
CA LEU A 98 16.35 -11.66 14.45
C LEU A 98 14.94 -11.58 13.90
N LEU A 99 14.27 -12.73 13.90
CA LEU A 99 12.89 -12.88 13.46
C LEU A 99 12.00 -13.22 14.66
N PHE A 100 10.92 -12.45 14.81
CA PHE A 100 9.89 -12.71 15.82
C PHE A 100 8.51 -12.81 15.19
N GLY A 101 7.69 -13.70 15.76
CA GLY A 101 6.24 -13.66 15.62
C GLY A 101 5.62 -13.06 16.88
N VAL A 102 4.65 -12.16 16.74
CA VAL A 102 3.94 -11.57 17.88
C VAL A 102 2.44 -11.64 17.63
N THR A 103 1.69 -12.33 18.50
CA THR A 103 0.23 -12.27 18.49
C THR A 103 -0.23 -11.08 19.32
N LEU A 104 -1.23 -10.35 18.83
CA LEU A 104 -1.82 -9.23 19.55
C LEU A 104 -3.29 -9.49 19.87
N LYS A 105 -3.68 -9.09 21.08
CA LYS A 105 -5.07 -9.06 21.54
C LYS A 105 -5.81 -7.91 20.89
N ASN A 106 -7.11 -8.10 20.74
CA ASN A 106 -8.01 -7.02 20.36
C ASN A 106 -8.02 -5.93 21.42
N ARG A 107 -8.11 -4.69 20.96
CA ARG A 107 -8.21 -3.55 21.86
C ARG A 107 -9.53 -3.60 22.62
N LYS A 108 -9.50 -3.20 23.89
CA LYS A 108 -10.70 -3.19 24.75
C LYS A 108 -11.80 -2.25 24.26
N ASP A 109 -11.43 -1.22 23.50
CA ASP A 109 -12.35 -0.23 22.92
C ASP A 109 -12.93 -0.68 21.57
N GLY A 110 -12.55 -1.87 21.07
CA GLY A 110 -13.02 -2.40 19.78
C GLY A 110 -12.48 -1.66 18.56
N LEU A 111 -11.53 -0.74 18.74
CA LEU A 111 -10.90 -0.02 17.62
C LEU A 111 -9.79 -0.89 16.99
N PRO A 112 -9.42 -0.64 15.72
CA PRO A 112 -8.33 -1.36 15.06
C PRO A 112 -6.96 -1.12 15.70
N ILE A 113 -6.04 -2.07 15.50
CA ILE A 113 -4.62 -1.91 15.83
C ILE A 113 -4.02 -0.81 14.93
N THR A 114 -3.38 0.19 15.54
CA THR A 114 -2.84 1.35 14.83
C THR A 114 -1.39 1.11 14.40
N ARG A 115 -0.94 1.89 13.42
CA ARG A 115 0.47 1.93 12.99
C ARG A 115 1.42 2.20 14.17
N SER A 116 1.07 3.13 15.04
CA SER A 116 1.89 3.50 16.19
C SER A 116 1.96 2.42 17.28
N HIS A 117 0.93 1.59 17.45
CA HIS A 117 1.04 0.42 18.34
C HIS A 117 2.10 -0.56 17.82
N LEU A 118 2.04 -0.91 16.53
CA LEU A 118 3.01 -1.83 15.91
C LEU A 118 4.43 -1.24 15.95
N ALA A 119 4.57 0.05 15.65
CA ALA A 119 5.86 0.73 15.68
C ALA A 119 6.45 0.81 17.10
N GLU A 120 5.65 1.10 18.13
CA GLU A 120 6.12 1.14 19.51
C GLU A 120 6.59 -0.24 19.99
N ILE A 121 5.84 -1.30 19.70
CA ILE A 121 6.26 -2.68 20.02
C ILE A 121 7.55 -3.00 19.27
N THR A 122 7.61 -2.71 17.96
CA THR A 122 8.81 -2.92 17.15
C THR A 122 10.02 -2.22 17.75
N ARG A 123 9.89 -0.97 18.21
CA ARG A 123 10.98 -0.27 18.89
C ARG A 123 11.37 -0.92 20.21
N ALA A 124 10.43 -1.43 21.00
CA ALA A 124 10.73 -2.10 22.26
C ALA A 124 11.60 -3.35 22.05
N PHE A 125 11.27 -4.17 21.04
CA PHE A 125 12.10 -5.31 20.62
C PHE A 125 13.48 -4.85 20.17
N ASN A 126 13.53 -3.88 19.26
CA ASN A 126 14.79 -3.38 18.73
C ASN A 126 15.69 -2.74 19.83
N ARG A 127 15.11 -2.12 20.87
CA ARG A 127 15.86 -1.62 22.06
C ARG A 127 16.33 -2.72 23.00
N THR A 128 15.71 -3.89 22.93
CA THR A 128 16.09 -5.09 23.70
C THR A 128 17.27 -5.80 23.05
N PHE A 129 17.38 -5.71 21.72
CA PHE A 129 18.45 -6.29 20.91
C PHE A 129 19.26 -5.18 20.22
N PRO A 130 20.13 -4.46 20.96
CA PRO A 130 20.82 -3.27 20.44
C PRO A 130 21.85 -3.57 19.34
N TYR A 131 22.33 -4.81 19.26
CA TYR A 131 23.36 -5.27 18.32
C TYR A 131 22.82 -6.06 17.12
N THR A 132 21.50 -6.24 17.04
CA THR A 132 20.87 -7.12 16.04
C THR A 132 19.55 -6.48 15.59
N PRO A 133 19.30 -6.30 14.28
CA PRO A 133 18.02 -5.80 13.83
C PRO A 133 16.96 -6.85 14.13
N VAL A 134 15.73 -6.37 14.28
CA VAL A 134 14.59 -7.21 14.52
C VAL A 134 13.57 -6.98 13.41
N THR A 135 13.14 -8.08 12.81
CA THR A 135 11.95 -8.15 11.97
C THR A 135 10.84 -8.85 12.75
N ILE A 136 9.62 -8.32 12.69
CA ILE A 136 8.47 -8.85 13.41
C ILE A 136 7.33 -9.11 12.45
N ILE A 137 6.75 -10.30 12.52
CA ILE A 137 5.43 -10.59 11.95
C ILE A 137 4.42 -10.50 13.07
N PHE A 138 3.54 -9.51 13.00
CA PHE A 138 2.41 -9.37 13.90
C PHE A 138 1.21 -10.15 13.36
N LYS A 139 0.45 -10.82 14.22
CA LYS A 139 -0.85 -11.41 13.90
C LYS A 139 -1.92 -10.86 14.84
N TYR A 140 -3.05 -10.43 14.28
CA TYR A 140 -4.23 -9.97 15.02
C TYR A 140 -5.48 -10.13 14.16
N ASP A 141 -6.57 -10.63 14.75
CA ASP A 141 -7.77 -11.03 14.01
C ASP A 141 -7.41 -11.92 12.79
N ASN A 142 -7.90 -11.58 11.60
CA ASN A 142 -7.57 -12.20 10.31
C ASN A 142 -6.45 -11.48 9.55
N LEU A 143 -5.67 -10.64 10.25
CA LEU A 143 -4.66 -9.78 9.66
C LEU A 143 -3.26 -10.17 10.15
N ILE A 144 -2.28 -9.96 9.27
CA ILE A 144 -0.87 -9.90 9.66
C ILE A 144 -0.24 -8.58 9.26
N SER A 145 0.81 -8.17 9.97
CA SER A 145 1.66 -7.03 9.58
C SER A 145 3.12 -7.41 9.65
N PHE A 146 3.89 -7.04 8.62
CA PHE A 146 5.34 -7.21 8.59
C PHE A 146 5.98 -5.89 9.00
N ALA A 147 6.76 -5.91 10.08
CA ALA A 147 7.54 -4.77 10.55
C ALA A 147 9.03 -5.00 10.39
N ASN A 148 9.70 -3.99 9.83
CA ASN A 148 11.15 -3.89 9.77
C ASN A 148 11.58 -2.52 10.31
N SER A 149 12.83 -2.39 10.75
CA SER A 149 13.38 -1.12 11.22
C SER A 149 14.76 -0.87 10.67
N GLU A 150 15.01 0.37 10.24
CA GLU A 150 16.36 0.83 9.94
C GLU A 150 17.22 0.80 11.20
N ARG A 151 18.50 0.52 10.98
CA ARG A 151 19.55 0.55 11.96
C ARG A 151 20.64 1.51 11.52
N ILE A 152 21.00 2.42 12.43
CA ILE A 152 21.94 3.49 12.17
C ILE A 152 22.95 3.51 13.32
N GLN A 153 24.23 3.34 13.03
CA GLN A 153 25.27 3.48 14.04
C GLN A 153 25.17 4.82 14.79
N TYR A 154 25.38 4.77 16.12
CA TYR A 154 25.43 6.00 16.90
C TYR A 154 26.64 6.84 16.46
N LYS A 155 26.44 8.15 16.28
CA LYS A 155 27.57 9.10 16.12
C LYS A 155 28.38 9.26 17.41
N GLN A 156 27.84 8.82 18.55
CA GLN A 156 28.50 8.88 19.85
C GLN A 156 29.02 7.49 20.24
N GLU A 157 30.34 7.34 20.29
CA GLU A 157 31.02 6.07 20.56
C GLU A 157 30.73 5.47 21.95
N TRP A 158 30.23 6.26 22.91
CA TRP A 158 29.90 5.79 24.25
C TRP A 158 28.54 5.08 24.36
N ARG A 159 27.70 5.15 23.32
CA ARG A 159 26.39 4.49 23.31
C ARG A 159 26.52 3.08 22.75
N GLU A 160 26.00 2.13 23.51
CA GLU A 160 26.02 0.71 23.16
C GLU A 160 25.10 0.41 21.96
N GLY A 161 25.61 -0.33 20.97
CA GLY A 161 24.87 -0.80 19.80
C GLY A 161 24.51 0.30 18.80
N GLU A 162 23.32 0.22 18.22
CA GLU A 162 22.87 1.15 17.16
C GLU A 162 21.61 1.92 17.52
N LYS A 163 21.48 3.10 16.92
CA LYS A 163 20.24 3.87 16.96
C LYS A 163 19.21 3.22 16.02
N ILE A 164 18.03 2.98 16.56
CA ILE A 164 16.86 2.63 15.75
C ILE A 164 16.52 3.85 14.89
N GLY A 165 16.52 3.63 13.58
CA GLY A 165 16.06 4.60 12.60
C GLY A 165 14.53 4.55 12.47
N LYS A 166 14.09 4.59 11.22
CA LYS A 166 12.67 4.52 10.88
C LYS A 166 12.13 3.10 11.02
N VAL A 167 10.87 2.96 11.43
CA VAL A 167 10.13 1.70 11.37
C VAL A 167 9.26 1.68 10.11
N SER A 168 9.41 0.66 9.28
CA SER A 168 8.67 0.46 8.04
C SER A 168 7.72 -0.73 8.19
N LEU A 169 6.45 -0.55 7.79
CA LEU A 169 5.38 -1.51 8.01
C LEU A 169 4.67 -1.87 6.70
N LEU A 170 4.59 -3.15 6.39
CA LEU A 170 3.57 -3.67 5.48
C LEU A 170 2.39 -4.12 6.35
N LYS A 171 1.38 -3.24 6.46
CA LYS A 171 0.33 -3.33 7.49
C LYS A 171 -0.95 -3.99 6.96
N ASP A 172 -1.68 -4.68 7.84
CA ASP A 172 -3.05 -5.17 7.62
C ASP A 172 -3.20 -6.06 6.38
N ILE A 173 -2.29 -7.03 6.22
CA ILE A 173 -2.42 -8.06 5.20
C ILE A 173 -3.51 -9.03 5.62
N ASP A 174 -4.65 -9.01 4.91
CA ASP A 174 -5.72 -9.97 5.12
C ASP A 174 -5.25 -11.38 4.73
N THR A 175 -5.41 -12.31 5.66
CA THR A 175 -4.94 -13.69 5.52
C THR A 175 -5.86 -14.55 4.65
N THR A 176 -7.10 -14.10 4.42
CA THR A 176 -8.10 -14.80 3.63
C THR A 176 -8.26 -14.20 2.24
N GLN A 177 -8.21 -12.88 2.14
CA GLN A 177 -8.36 -12.13 0.89
C GLN A 177 -7.31 -11.01 0.81
N PRO A 178 -6.02 -11.36 0.67
CA PRO A 178 -4.94 -10.38 0.65
C PRO A 178 -5.09 -9.41 -0.52
N HIS A 179 -4.91 -8.12 -0.25
CA HIS A 179 -4.89 -7.08 -1.27
C HIS A 179 -3.76 -7.34 -2.28
N ARG A 180 -4.01 -7.22 -3.58
CA ARG A 180 -3.01 -7.42 -4.64
C ARG A 180 -1.72 -6.62 -4.44
N GLY A 181 -1.82 -5.41 -3.89
CA GLY A 181 -0.66 -4.58 -3.57
C GLY A 181 0.23 -5.18 -2.48
N HIS A 182 -0.37 -5.79 -1.45
CA HIS A 182 0.40 -6.54 -0.45
C HIS A 182 1.10 -7.73 -1.09
N LEU A 183 0.39 -8.50 -1.92
CA LEU A 183 0.99 -9.64 -2.65
C LEU A 183 2.14 -9.20 -3.56
N ALA A 184 2.02 -8.05 -4.22
CA ALA A 184 3.07 -7.51 -5.08
C ALA A 184 4.33 -7.13 -4.29
N ILE A 185 4.18 -6.55 -3.09
CA ILE A 185 5.30 -6.21 -2.20
C ILE A 185 5.92 -7.48 -1.62
N LEU A 186 5.11 -8.41 -1.11
CA LEU A 186 5.61 -9.66 -0.54
C LEU A 186 6.38 -10.50 -1.56
N LYS A 187 5.95 -10.52 -2.83
CA LYS A 187 6.70 -11.16 -3.92
C LYS A 187 8.08 -10.54 -4.15
N GLN A 188 8.21 -9.23 -3.93
CA GLN A 188 9.50 -8.55 -4.00
C GLN A 188 10.39 -8.86 -2.79
N LEU A 189 9.83 -9.36 -1.68
CA LEU A 189 10.62 -9.79 -0.52
C LEU A 189 11.26 -11.17 -0.71
N VAL A 190 10.79 -11.96 -1.69
CA VAL A 190 11.38 -13.27 -2.01
C VAL A 190 12.79 -13.05 -2.56
N ILE A 191 13.80 -13.55 -1.84
CA ILE A 191 15.18 -13.31 -2.23
C ILE A 191 15.61 -14.19 -3.41
N PRO A 192 16.36 -13.66 -4.39
CA PRO A 192 17.01 -14.48 -5.40
C PRO A 192 18.10 -15.33 -4.74
N THR A 193 18.10 -16.64 -4.98
CA THR A 193 19.09 -17.57 -4.41
C THR A 193 20.18 -17.99 -5.41
N THR A 194 20.03 -17.63 -6.69
CA THR A 194 20.98 -17.98 -7.77
C THR A 194 21.27 -16.80 -8.67
N GLY A 195 22.35 -16.91 -9.47
CA GLY A 195 22.78 -15.86 -10.40
C GLY A 195 23.55 -14.72 -9.73
N SER A 196 23.84 -13.68 -10.51
CA SER A 196 24.66 -12.54 -10.07
C SER A 196 24.00 -11.65 -9.02
N LYS A 197 22.68 -11.74 -8.88
CA LYS A 197 21.90 -11.00 -7.88
C LYS A 197 21.59 -11.83 -6.63
N ALA A 198 22.13 -13.04 -6.52
CA ALA A 198 21.83 -13.93 -5.40
C ALA A 198 22.17 -13.27 -4.05
N VAL A 199 21.25 -13.39 -3.10
CA VAL A 199 21.44 -13.00 -1.70
C VAL A 199 22.01 -14.21 -0.96
N LYS A 200 23.24 -14.08 -0.46
CA LYS A 200 24.04 -15.16 0.14
C LYS A 200 24.61 -14.82 1.51
N SER A 201 24.26 -13.65 2.05
CA SER A 201 24.71 -13.21 3.37
C SER A 201 23.62 -12.40 4.04
N PHE A 202 23.71 -12.31 5.36
CA PHE A 202 22.83 -11.46 6.18
C PHE A 202 22.87 -10.02 5.68
N THR A 203 24.05 -9.47 5.43
CA THR A 203 24.21 -8.07 4.99
C THR A 203 23.48 -7.83 3.66
N GLN A 204 23.57 -8.76 2.71
CA GLN A 204 22.84 -8.68 1.45
C GLN A 204 21.32 -8.77 1.66
N LEU A 205 20.84 -9.66 2.52
CA LEU A 205 19.43 -9.77 2.87
C LEU A 205 18.90 -8.48 3.49
N TYR A 206 19.65 -7.93 4.46
CA TYR A 206 19.28 -6.71 5.16
C TYR A 206 19.11 -5.55 4.17
N TYR A 207 20.11 -5.27 3.34
CA TYR A 207 20.00 -4.19 2.35
C TYR A 207 18.95 -4.47 1.27
N TYR A 208 18.78 -5.72 0.85
CA TYR A 208 17.73 -6.10 -0.09
C TYR A 208 16.34 -5.78 0.48
N TRP A 209 16.03 -6.21 1.70
CA TRP A 209 14.76 -5.90 2.34
C TRP A 209 14.58 -4.42 2.65
N GLN A 210 15.62 -3.70 3.09
CA GLN A 210 15.54 -2.24 3.25
C GLN A 210 15.17 -1.54 1.93
N SER A 211 15.65 -2.05 0.79
CA SER A 211 15.29 -1.49 -0.52
C SER A 211 13.82 -1.77 -0.91
N VAL A 212 13.28 -2.94 -0.55
CA VAL A 212 11.88 -3.32 -0.83
C VAL A 212 10.91 -2.58 0.11
N PHE A 213 11.29 -2.43 1.39
CA PHE A 213 10.57 -1.62 2.38
C PHE A 213 10.81 -0.11 2.22
N SER A 214 11.45 0.34 1.14
CA SER A 214 11.59 1.76 0.88
C SER A 214 10.33 2.34 0.26
N ILE A 215 9.63 3.19 1.00
CA ILE A 215 8.46 3.94 0.48
C ILE A 215 8.80 4.75 -0.78
N SER A 216 10.06 5.18 -0.93
CA SER A 216 10.48 5.95 -2.08
C SER A 216 10.39 5.15 -3.39
N VAL A 217 10.63 3.84 -3.34
CA VAL A 217 10.51 2.95 -4.50
C VAL A 217 9.03 2.78 -4.88
N LEU A 218 8.15 2.58 -3.89
CA LEU A 218 6.71 2.51 -4.12
C LEU A 218 6.19 3.81 -4.74
N ASN A 219 6.57 4.96 -4.16
CA ASN A 219 6.15 6.28 -4.64
C ASN A 219 6.65 6.54 -6.07
N LYS A 220 7.90 6.16 -6.38
CA LYS A 220 8.44 6.28 -7.73
C LYS A 220 7.62 5.46 -8.73
N ASN A 221 7.39 4.18 -8.44
CA ASN A 221 6.63 3.30 -9.34
C ASN A 221 5.20 3.81 -9.54
N PHE A 222 4.54 4.24 -8.46
CA PHE A 222 3.21 4.82 -8.52
C PHE A 222 3.18 6.07 -9.41
N TYR A 223 4.15 6.97 -9.23
CA TYR A 223 4.29 8.16 -10.07
C TYR A 223 4.48 7.82 -11.55
N GLU A 224 5.42 6.93 -11.87
CA GLU A 224 5.69 6.52 -13.26
C GLU A 224 4.45 5.93 -13.94
N ASP A 225 3.67 5.11 -13.22
CA ASP A 225 2.40 4.57 -13.71
C ASP A 225 1.36 5.68 -13.99
N ILE A 226 1.22 6.65 -13.08
CA ILE A 226 0.28 7.77 -13.23
C ILE A 226 0.67 8.67 -14.40
N ILE A 227 1.96 8.94 -14.59
CA ILE A 227 2.48 9.75 -15.70
C ILE A 227 2.27 9.05 -17.04
N ALA A 228 2.51 7.74 -17.09
CA ALA A 228 2.26 6.95 -18.29
C ALA A 228 0.77 6.99 -18.69
N LEU A 229 -0.13 6.87 -17.70
CA LEU A 229 -1.57 7.02 -17.92
C LEU A 229 -1.94 8.45 -18.34
N PHE A 230 -1.42 9.47 -17.66
CA PHE A 230 -1.69 10.88 -17.98
C PHE A 230 -1.36 11.18 -19.45
N ASN A 231 -0.16 10.80 -19.89
CA ASN A 231 0.31 11.00 -21.26
C ASN A 231 -0.56 10.28 -22.31
N LYS A 232 -1.15 9.13 -21.95
CA LYS A 232 -2.12 8.41 -22.77
C LYS A 232 -3.47 9.13 -22.78
N ALA A 233 -4.02 9.44 -21.61
CA ALA A 233 -5.33 10.04 -21.45
C ALA A 233 -5.45 11.40 -22.15
N VAL A 234 -4.42 12.24 -22.09
CA VAL A 234 -4.35 13.54 -22.79
C VAL A 234 -4.50 13.41 -24.32
N LYS A 235 -4.16 12.25 -24.90
CA LYS A 235 -4.31 11.96 -26.33
C LYS A 235 -5.64 11.27 -26.65
N ASP A 236 -6.08 10.39 -25.76
CA ASP A 236 -7.24 9.53 -25.98
C ASP A 236 -8.58 10.22 -25.63
N ILE A 237 -8.56 11.19 -24.72
CA ILE A 237 -9.75 11.98 -24.37
C ILE A 237 -10.08 12.89 -25.55
N LYS A 238 -11.36 12.92 -25.92
CA LYS A 238 -11.89 13.80 -26.96
C LYS A 238 -12.65 14.95 -26.32
N ILE A 239 -12.11 16.15 -26.48
CA ILE A 239 -12.78 17.42 -26.14
C ILE A 239 -13.32 18.09 -27.41
N PRO A 240 -14.59 18.51 -27.45
CA PRO A 240 -15.15 19.24 -28.59
C PRO A 240 -14.36 20.52 -28.90
N ASP A 241 -14.13 20.77 -30.19
CA ASP A 241 -13.44 21.97 -30.69
C ASP A 241 -12.03 22.20 -30.11
N GLN A 242 -11.36 21.13 -29.68
CA GLN A 242 -10.00 21.17 -29.17
C GLN A 242 -9.13 20.11 -29.86
N THR A 243 -7.87 20.45 -30.11
CA THR A 243 -6.88 19.49 -30.59
C THR A 243 -6.42 18.61 -29.43
N ALA A 244 -6.24 17.30 -29.70
CA ALA A 244 -5.69 16.37 -28.71
C ALA A 244 -4.34 16.88 -28.18
N GLY A 245 -4.11 16.76 -26.88
CA GLY A 245 -2.90 17.29 -26.25
C GLY A 245 -2.92 18.77 -25.89
N SER A 246 -4.00 19.51 -26.16
CA SER A 246 -4.11 20.91 -25.76
C SER A 246 -4.09 21.10 -24.25
N GLU A 247 -3.85 22.33 -23.78
CA GLU A 247 -3.90 22.67 -22.34
C GLU A 247 -5.23 22.26 -21.70
N LYS A 248 -6.37 22.39 -22.41
CA LYS A 248 -7.66 21.91 -21.90
C LYS A 248 -7.70 20.40 -21.65
N HIS A 249 -7.01 19.60 -22.47
CA HIS A 249 -6.88 18.15 -22.23
C HIS A 249 -6.04 17.88 -20.99
N LYS A 250 -4.92 18.57 -20.84
CA LYS A 250 -4.03 18.45 -19.67
C LYS A 250 -4.76 18.84 -18.38
N ASP A 251 -5.39 20.01 -18.35
CA ASP A 251 -6.17 20.51 -17.21
C ASP A 251 -7.27 19.53 -16.78
N PHE A 252 -8.05 19.05 -17.74
CA PHE A 252 -9.10 18.08 -17.46
C PHE A 252 -8.53 16.76 -16.94
N THR A 253 -7.45 16.27 -17.56
CA THR A 253 -6.85 14.99 -17.18
C THR A 253 -6.24 15.05 -15.78
N VAL A 254 -5.56 16.14 -15.42
CA VAL A 254 -5.04 16.33 -14.05
C VAL A 254 -6.18 16.30 -13.04
N ARG A 255 -7.26 17.06 -13.28
CA ARG A 255 -8.41 17.09 -12.38
C ARG A 255 -9.13 15.73 -12.29
N LEU A 256 -9.25 15.01 -13.41
CA LEU A 256 -9.82 13.66 -13.45
C LEU A 256 -9.01 12.67 -12.61
N ILE A 257 -7.68 12.65 -12.78
CA ILE A 257 -6.78 11.79 -12.01
C ILE A 257 -6.84 12.18 -10.52
N ALA A 258 -6.88 13.48 -10.19
CA ALA A 258 -7.06 13.97 -8.83
C ALA A 258 -8.29 13.43 -8.14
N ARG A 259 -9.44 13.59 -8.78
CA ARG A 259 -10.72 13.09 -8.28
C ARG A 259 -10.68 11.58 -8.05
N LEU A 260 -10.08 10.82 -8.96
CA LEU A 260 -10.00 9.37 -8.83
C LEU A 260 -9.03 8.92 -7.74
N ILE A 261 -7.83 9.48 -7.66
CA ILE A 261 -6.90 9.19 -6.56
C ILE A 261 -7.56 9.54 -5.21
N PHE A 262 -8.25 10.68 -5.12
CA PHE A 262 -8.99 11.06 -3.90
C PHE A 262 -10.09 10.06 -3.56
N ILE A 263 -10.86 9.58 -4.55
CA ILE A 263 -11.84 8.51 -4.36
C ILE A 263 -11.21 7.24 -3.79
N TRP A 264 -9.99 6.89 -4.21
CA TRP A 264 -9.28 5.73 -3.67
C TRP A 264 -8.89 5.90 -2.20
N PHE A 265 -8.62 7.12 -1.72
CA PHE A 265 -8.51 7.38 -0.28
C PHE A 265 -9.86 7.27 0.44
N LEU A 266 -10.95 7.78 -0.16
CA LEU A 266 -12.30 7.65 0.40
C LEU A 266 -12.77 6.18 0.47
N LYS A 267 -12.33 5.33 -0.47
CA LYS A 267 -12.55 3.89 -0.44
C LYS A 267 -11.97 3.27 0.83
N GLU A 268 -10.78 3.69 1.27
CA GLU A 268 -10.18 3.19 2.51
C GLU A 268 -10.96 3.61 3.77
N LEU A 269 -11.66 4.75 3.71
CA LEU A 269 -12.62 5.16 4.74
C LEU A 269 -13.95 4.39 4.69
N LYS A 270 -14.11 3.44 3.76
CA LYS A 270 -15.32 2.63 3.56
C LYS A 270 -16.58 3.45 3.24
N VAL A 271 -16.39 4.64 2.66
CA VAL A 271 -17.49 5.51 2.23
C VAL A 271 -17.75 5.43 0.71
N ILE A 272 -16.88 4.75 -0.03
CA ILE A 272 -17.07 4.40 -1.45
C ILE A 272 -17.08 2.87 -1.56
N LYS A 273 -17.95 2.32 -2.42
CA LYS A 273 -18.00 0.88 -2.70
C LYS A 273 -16.93 0.47 -3.71
N ASP A 274 -16.17 -0.56 -3.37
CA ASP A 274 -15.11 -1.15 -4.23
C ASP A 274 -15.67 -1.60 -5.59
N ASP A 275 -16.92 -2.06 -5.61
CA ASP A 275 -17.65 -2.50 -6.80
C ASP A 275 -17.78 -1.41 -7.88
N LEU A 276 -17.65 -0.13 -7.52
CA LEU A 276 -17.68 0.95 -8.50
C LEU A 276 -16.35 1.16 -9.21
N LEU A 277 -15.26 0.64 -8.67
CA LEU A 277 -13.90 0.99 -9.09
C LEU A 277 -13.18 -0.19 -9.72
N LEU A 278 -13.31 -1.39 -9.16
CA LEU A 278 -12.48 -2.53 -9.57
C LEU A 278 -13.02 -3.16 -10.87
N PRO A 279 -12.28 -3.17 -11.99
CA PRO A 279 -12.71 -3.90 -13.19
C PRO A 279 -12.62 -5.43 -13.02
N GLU A 280 -11.80 -5.87 -12.07
CA GLU A 280 -11.60 -7.25 -11.66
C GLU A 280 -11.38 -7.26 -10.14
N PHE A 281 -12.09 -8.16 -9.45
CA PHE A 281 -11.99 -8.34 -8.01
C PHE A 281 -10.72 -9.07 -7.62
N GLU A 282 -10.36 -9.06 -6.33
CA GLU A 282 -9.12 -9.69 -5.84
C GLU A 282 -9.09 -11.21 -6.03
N ASN A 283 -10.25 -11.85 -6.19
CA ASN A 283 -10.37 -13.28 -6.52
C ASN A 283 -10.22 -13.59 -8.02
N GLY A 284 -9.99 -12.58 -8.87
CA GLY A 284 -9.87 -12.71 -10.32
C GLY A 284 -11.20 -12.70 -11.09
N GLU A 285 -12.32 -12.55 -10.40
CA GLU A 285 -13.63 -12.46 -11.06
C GLU A 285 -13.81 -11.09 -11.72
N ASP A 286 -14.43 -11.12 -12.91
CA ASP A 286 -14.83 -9.93 -13.63
C ASP A 286 -15.91 -9.16 -12.88
N ASN A 287 -15.76 -7.83 -12.83
CA ASN A 287 -16.82 -6.98 -12.30
C ASN A 287 -17.84 -6.61 -13.39
N ASP A 288 -18.87 -7.43 -13.52
CA ASP A 288 -19.95 -7.21 -14.48
C ASP A 288 -20.85 -6.00 -14.12
N LEU A 289 -20.84 -5.53 -12.86
CA LEU A 289 -21.65 -4.38 -12.43
C LEU A 289 -21.26 -3.11 -13.21
N ILE A 290 -19.96 -2.85 -13.35
CA ILE A 290 -19.44 -1.63 -14.00
C ILE A 290 -19.00 -1.86 -15.45
N ARG A 291 -19.24 -3.04 -16.01
CA ARG A 291 -18.90 -3.38 -17.39
C ARG A 291 -19.98 -2.87 -18.36
N PRO A 292 -19.66 -1.95 -19.28
CA PRO A 292 -20.61 -1.52 -20.29
C PRO A 292 -20.88 -2.64 -21.31
N LYS A 293 -22.12 -2.74 -21.79
CA LYS A 293 -22.57 -3.66 -22.86
C LYS A 293 -21.82 -3.47 -24.18
N SER A 294 -21.26 -2.29 -24.41
CA SER A 294 -20.48 -1.94 -25.60
C SER A 294 -19.33 -1.02 -25.22
N LYS A 295 -18.17 -1.18 -25.86
CA LYS A 295 -17.03 -0.26 -25.69
C LYS A 295 -17.46 1.17 -26.02
N GLY A 296 -17.13 2.14 -25.16
CA GLY A 296 -17.45 3.53 -25.41
C GLY A 296 -16.90 4.47 -24.35
N THR A 297 -17.80 5.25 -23.75
CA THR A 297 -17.50 6.31 -22.77
C THR A 297 -18.48 6.30 -21.60
N ALA A 298 -19.16 5.17 -21.40
CA ALA A 298 -20.28 5.04 -20.47
C ALA A 298 -19.83 5.10 -19.01
N TYR A 299 -18.64 4.59 -18.69
CA TYR A 299 -18.14 4.53 -17.31
C TYR A 299 -17.95 5.93 -16.72
N TYR A 300 -17.25 6.82 -17.43
CA TYR A 300 -17.09 8.20 -16.97
C TYR A 300 -18.45 8.92 -16.89
N LYS A 301 -19.25 8.85 -17.96
CA LYS A 301 -20.48 9.64 -18.10
C LYS A 301 -21.60 9.21 -17.16
N PHE A 302 -21.72 7.93 -16.85
CA PHE A 302 -22.76 7.45 -15.93
C PHE A 302 -22.24 7.29 -14.51
N ILE A 303 -21.18 6.51 -14.32
CA ILE A 303 -20.70 6.15 -12.98
C ILE A 303 -19.95 7.32 -12.34
N LEU A 304 -18.89 7.82 -12.99
CA LEU A 304 -18.03 8.83 -12.37
C LEU A 304 -18.70 10.19 -12.26
N GLN A 305 -19.48 10.64 -13.24
CA GLN A 305 -20.20 11.92 -13.14
C GLN A 305 -21.26 11.89 -12.04
N ASN A 306 -22.05 10.81 -11.91
CA ASN A 306 -22.96 10.67 -10.77
C ASN A 306 -22.18 10.64 -9.45
N LEU A 307 -21.06 9.90 -9.38
CA LEU A 307 -20.28 9.80 -8.14
C LEU A 307 -19.66 11.15 -7.74
N PHE A 308 -19.00 11.84 -8.67
CA PHE A 308 -18.38 13.15 -8.44
C PHE A 308 -19.42 14.21 -8.10
N PHE A 309 -20.38 14.42 -9.01
CA PHE A 309 -21.19 15.63 -9.00
C PHE A 309 -22.51 15.44 -8.27
N ASN A 310 -23.08 14.24 -8.31
CA ASN A 310 -24.42 13.97 -7.78
C ASN A 310 -24.40 13.29 -6.41
N ALA A 311 -23.31 12.62 -6.04
CA ALA A 311 -23.15 12.01 -4.73
C ALA A 311 -22.22 12.83 -3.83
N LEU A 312 -20.95 13.00 -4.23
CA LEU A 312 -19.93 13.65 -3.41
C LEU A 312 -20.09 15.18 -3.34
N ASN A 313 -20.71 15.79 -4.36
CA ASN A 313 -20.96 17.23 -4.42
C ASN A 313 -22.44 17.65 -4.22
N SER A 314 -23.33 16.75 -3.80
CA SER A 314 -24.74 17.10 -3.56
C SER A 314 -25.31 16.42 -2.33
N GLU A 315 -25.98 17.20 -1.48
CA GLU A 315 -26.76 16.67 -0.37
C GLU A 315 -27.85 15.72 -0.88
N LYS A 316 -28.21 14.72 -0.06
CA LYS A 316 -29.20 13.68 -0.43
C LYS A 316 -30.52 14.24 -0.97
N LYS A 317 -30.97 15.38 -0.47
CA LYS A 317 -32.23 16.03 -0.86
C LYS A 317 -32.17 16.72 -2.23
N ASP A 318 -30.96 17.11 -2.65
CA ASP A 318 -30.70 17.91 -3.86
C ASP A 318 -30.14 17.06 -5.01
N ARG A 319 -29.93 15.76 -4.79
CA ARG A 319 -29.42 14.84 -5.82
C ARG A 319 -30.39 14.75 -6.98
N ASP A 320 -29.88 14.99 -8.18
CA ASP A 320 -30.65 14.89 -9.41
C ASP A 320 -30.90 13.41 -9.75
N LYS A 321 -32.09 13.08 -10.23
CA LYS A 321 -32.48 11.70 -10.52
C LYS A 321 -32.24 11.26 -11.96
N LYS A 322 -31.84 12.16 -12.86
CA LYS A 322 -31.81 11.90 -14.31
C LYS A 322 -30.68 12.60 -15.08
N VAL A 323 -30.15 13.73 -14.59
CA VAL A 323 -29.19 14.57 -15.32
C VAL A 323 -27.97 13.78 -15.82
N PHE A 324 -27.46 12.85 -15.01
CA PHE A 324 -26.27 12.06 -15.31
C PHE A 324 -26.57 10.64 -15.82
N ASP A 325 -27.84 10.30 -16.09
CA ASP A 325 -28.24 8.91 -16.38
C ASP A 325 -28.30 8.58 -17.87
N VAL A 326 -27.80 9.48 -18.73
CA VAL A 326 -27.86 9.35 -20.20
C VAL A 326 -27.27 8.01 -20.70
N TYR A 327 -26.27 7.47 -20.01
CA TYR A 327 -25.60 6.22 -20.36
C TYR A 327 -25.96 5.03 -19.45
N ALA A 328 -26.99 5.16 -18.61
CA ALA A 328 -27.40 4.12 -17.68
C ALA A 328 -27.79 2.80 -18.38
N ALA A 329 -28.47 2.90 -19.54
CA ALA A 329 -28.90 1.75 -20.34
C ALA A 329 -27.73 0.88 -20.86
N ASN A 330 -26.50 1.40 -20.86
CA ASN A 330 -25.31 0.65 -21.25
C ASN A 330 -24.89 -0.38 -20.20
N PHE A 331 -25.49 -0.38 -19.01
CA PHE A 331 -25.16 -1.32 -17.93
C PHE A 331 -26.28 -2.35 -17.74
N ALA A 332 -25.92 -3.49 -17.16
CA ALA A 332 -26.87 -4.57 -16.90
C ALA A 332 -27.80 -4.24 -15.73
N ASP A 333 -27.25 -3.65 -14.66
CA ASP A 333 -27.96 -3.35 -13.43
C ASP A 333 -27.79 -1.87 -13.02
N GLU A 334 -28.57 -1.00 -13.65
CA GLU A 334 -28.60 0.43 -13.32
C GLU A 334 -28.92 0.68 -11.83
N LYS A 335 -29.81 -0.12 -11.26
CA LYS A 335 -30.31 0.08 -9.89
C LYS A 335 -29.20 -0.17 -8.88
N ALA A 336 -28.50 -1.30 -9.00
CA ALA A 336 -27.39 -1.63 -8.11
C ALA A 336 -26.25 -0.59 -8.23
N ILE A 337 -25.94 -0.12 -9.44
CA ILE A 337 -24.93 0.94 -9.63
C ILE A 337 -25.33 2.22 -8.88
N LYS A 338 -26.59 2.67 -9.03
CA LYS A 338 -27.08 3.87 -8.33
C LYS A 338 -27.06 3.70 -6.82
N GLU A 339 -27.48 2.55 -6.30
CA GLU A 339 -27.41 2.26 -4.86
C GLU A 339 -25.98 2.34 -4.34
N ALA A 340 -25.02 1.76 -5.07
CA ALA A 340 -23.60 1.83 -4.74
C ALA A 340 -23.06 3.27 -4.81
N ILE A 341 -23.46 4.06 -5.82
CA ILE A 341 -23.03 5.47 -5.94
C ILE A 341 -23.56 6.31 -4.78
N PHE A 342 -24.86 6.20 -4.49
CA PHE A 342 -25.54 7.06 -3.51
C PHE A 342 -25.36 6.62 -2.05
N PHE A 343 -24.74 5.46 -1.81
CA PHE A 343 -24.12 5.12 -0.54
C PHE A 343 -23.10 6.18 -0.10
N SER A 344 -22.41 6.79 -1.05
CA SER A 344 -21.37 7.79 -0.80
C SER A 344 -21.91 9.07 -0.12
N PRO A 345 -21.15 9.67 0.81
CA PRO A 345 -21.55 10.87 1.53
C PRO A 345 -21.41 12.13 0.67
N TYR A 346 -21.97 13.23 1.14
CA TYR A 346 -21.68 14.57 0.63
C TYR A 346 -20.43 15.14 1.32
N LEU A 347 -19.55 15.82 0.58
CA LEU A 347 -18.29 16.37 1.07
C LEU A 347 -18.17 17.89 0.92
N ASN A 348 -19.29 18.63 0.85
CA ASN A 348 -19.33 20.11 0.85
C ASN A 348 -18.73 20.86 -0.36
N GLY A 349 -18.41 20.18 -1.47
CA GLY A 349 -17.88 20.82 -2.67
C GLY A 349 -16.41 21.23 -2.57
N GLY A 350 -15.79 21.54 -3.70
CA GLY A 350 -14.35 21.74 -3.87
C GLY A 350 -13.78 20.94 -5.04
N LEU A 351 -13.00 19.88 -4.76
CA LEU A 351 -12.43 19.01 -5.81
C LEU A 351 -13.50 18.43 -6.75
N PHE A 352 -14.72 18.23 -6.24
CA PHE A 352 -15.86 17.69 -6.99
C PHE A 352 -16.82 18.77 -7.51
N ASP A 353 -16.46 20.06 -7.44
CA ASP A 353 -17.24 21.09 -8.11
C ASP A 353 -17.21 20.90 -9.61
N ILE A 354 -18.35 21.11 -10.26
CA ILE A 354 -18.43 21.06 -11.72
C ILE A 354 -17.61 22.22 -12.27
N HIS A 355 -16.54 21.89 -12.99
CA HIS A 355 -15.73 22.88 -13.69
C HIS A 355 -16.29 23.08 -15.12
N PRO A 356 -16.16 24.27 -15.74
CA PRO A 356 -16.58 24.47 -17.13
C PRO A 356 -15.96 23.44 -18.10
N ASN A 357 -14.67 23.11 -17.89
CA ASN A 357 -13.96 22.06 -18.60
C ASN A 357 -14.30 20.63 -18.11
N ASP A 358 -15.43 20.38 -17.46
CA ASP A 358 -15.97 19.02 -17.28
C ASP A 358 -17.06 18.72 -18.34
N TRP A 359 -17.38 19.71 -19.18
CA TRP A 359 -18.36 19.63 -20.28
C TRP A 359 -19.74 19.08 -19.84
N CYS A 360 -20.11 19.44 -18.61
CA CYS A 360 -21.43 19.28 -18.01
C CYS A 360 -22.19 20.62 -18.06
N GLU A 361 -22.36 21.20 -19.25
CA GLU A 361 -23.03 22.50 -19.38
C GLU A 361 -24.55 22.36 -19.13
N LEU A 362 -25.12 23.24 -18.28
CA LEU A 362 -26.56 23.34 -17.97
C LEU A 362 -27.19 22.04 -17.44
N GLY A 363 -26.41 21.19 -16.74
CA GLY A 363 -26.92 19.91 -16.26
C GLY A 363 -27.24 18.93 -17.39
N LYS A 364 -26.54 19.02 -18.53
CA LYS A 364 -26.63 18.05 -19.62
C LYS A 364 -25.24 17.54 -19.99
N VAL A 365 -25.14 16.24 -20.20
CA VAL A 365 -23.91 15.59 -20.66
C VAL A 365 -23.68 15.94 -22.14
N ASN A 366 -22.55 16.58 -22.45
CA ASN A 366 -22.16 16.81 -23.84
C ASN A 366 -21.73 15.48 -24.49
N ASN A 367 -22.52 14.97 -25.44
CA ASN A 367 -22.23 13.70 -26.11
C ASN A 367 -20.98 13.74 -27.01
N ALA A 368 -20.56 14.92 -27.46
CA ALA A 368 -19.33 15.07 -28.25
C ALA A 368 -18.06 14.99 -27.39
N PHE A 369 -18.19 15.25 -26.09
CA PHE A 369 -17.15 14.99 -25.11
C PHE A 369 -17.07 13.49 -24.81
N ALA A 370 -15.86 12.94 -24.78
CA ALA A 370 -15.67 11.51 -24.67
C ALA A 370 -14.40 11.16 -23.89
N VAL A 371 -14.58 10.41 -22.80
CA VAL A 371 -13.50 9.79 -22.02
C VAL A 371 -13.61 8.28 -22.20
N PRO A 372 -12.69 7.62 -22.91
CA PRO A 372 -12.79 6.19 -23.21
C PRO A 372 -12.88 5.31 -21.97
N ASP A 373 -13.76 4.31 -21.98
CA ASP A 373 -13.91 3.35 -20.89
C ASP A 373 -12.59 2.59 -20.61
N THR A 374 -11.78 2.36 -21.64
CA THR A 374 -10.47 1.70 -21.55
C THR A 374 -9.43 2.49 -20.75
N LEU A 375 -9.63 3.79 -20.51
CA LEU A 375 -8.78 4.55 -19.59
C LEU A 375 -8.99 4.14 -18.13
N PHE A 376 -10.11 3.49 -17.80
CA PHE A 376 -10.44 3.07 -16.44
C PHE A 376 -10.49 1.55 -16.29
N LEU A 377 -11.17 0.89 -17.22
CA LEU A 377 -11.59 -0.52 -17.10
C LEU A 377 -10.64 -1.51 -17.79
N ASP A 378 -9.58 -1.03 -18.43
CA ASP A 378 -8.52 -1.92 -18.90
C ASP A 378 -7.84 -2.59 -17.69
N LYS A 379 -7.82 -3.93 -17.68
CA LYS A 379 -7.37 -4.74 -16.54
C LYS A 379 -5.90 -4.58 -16.18
N GLU A 380 -5.07 -4.08 -17.09
CA GLU A 380 -3.65 -3.91 -16.85
C GLU A 380 -3.25 -2.43 -16.83
N LYS A 381 -3.78 -1.64 -17.76
CA LYS A 381 -3.34 -0.26 -18.05
C LYS A 381 -4.39 0.79 -17.73
N GLY A 382 -5.59 0.39 -17.31
CA GLY A 382 -6.63 1.31 -16.87
C GLY A 382 -6.29 1.92 -15.52
N LEU A 383 -6.71 3.16 -15.28
CA LEU A 383 -6.45 3.87 -14.04
C LEU A 383 -6.91 3.09 -12.83
N ASN A 384 -8.10 2.48 -12.86
CA ASN A 384 -8.57 1.72 -11.71
C ASN A 384 -7.68 0.51 -11.44
N SER A 385 -7.24 -0.20 -12.49
CA SER A 385 -6.29 -1.31 -12.36
C SER A 385 -4.93 -0.87 -11.86
N ILE A 386 -4.44 0.29 -12.31
CA ILE A 386 -3.21 0.91 -11.83
C ILE A 386 -3.33 1.19 -10.34
N LEU A 387 -4.33 1.96 -9.91
CA LEU A 387 -4.53 2.34 -8.51
C LEU A 387 -4.70 1.10 -7.63
N ALA A 388 -5.43 0.09 -8.09
CA ALA A 388 -5.64 -1.14 -7.34
C ALA A 388 -4.36 -1.94 -7.06
N ARG A 389 -3.30 -1.77 -7.86
CA ARG A 389 -2.00 -2.41 -7.57
C ARG A 389 -1.33 -1.86 -6.31
N TYR A 390 -1.75 -0.71 -5.83
CA TYR A 390 -1.13 -0.04 -4.70
C TYR A 390 -2.06 -0.07 -3.50
N LYS A 391 -1.52 -0.33 -2.31
CA LYS A 391 -2.28 -0.13 -1.07
C LYS A 391 -2.35 1.36 -0.78
N PHE A 392 -3.52 1.86 -0.39
CA PHE A 392 -3.72 3.23 0.06
C PHE A 392 -3.84 3.26 1.59
N THR A 393 -3.35 4.33 2.20
CA THR A 393 -3.51 4.61 3.63
C THR A 393 -4.00 6.04 3.83
N ILE A 394 -4.80 6.26 4.88
CA ILE A 394 -5.27 7.61 5.26
C ILE A 394 -4.30 8.30 6.22
N ALA A 395 -3.28 7.59 6.71
CA ALA A 395 -2.33 8.08 7.68
C ALA A 395 -1.03 8.50 6.99
N GLU A 396 -0.68 9.79 7.07
CA GLU A 396 0.58 10.31 6.54
C GLU A 396 1.79 9.67 7.21
N ASN A 397 2.84 9.40 6.44
CA ASN A 397 4.09 8.90 6.98
C ASN A 397 4.80 9.95 7.84
N THR A 398 5.57 9.49 8.82
CA THR A 398 6.38 10.37 9.68
C THR A 398 7.86 10.02 9.53
N PRO A 399 8.79 10.90 9.94
CA PRO A 399 10.22 10.57 9.91
C PRO A 399 10.61 9.32 10.72
N LEU A 400 9.75 8.85 11.62
CA LEU A 400 10.03 7.74 12.55
C LEU A 400 9.23 6.46 12.23
N GLU A 401 8.13 6.57 11.47
CA GLU A 401 7.19 5.49 11.18
C GLU A 401 6.63 5.69 9.78
N GLU A 402 6.77 4.67 8.94
CA GLU A 402 6.15 4.63 7.62
C GLU A 402 5.37 3.33 7.38
N GLU A 403 4.31 3.45 6.60
CA GLU A 403 3.58 2.33 6.03
C GLU A 403 3.90 2.24 4.54
N ILE A 404 4.13 1.04 4.03
CA ILE A 404 4.43 0.79 2.61
C ILE A 404 3.11 0.80 1.82
N ALA A 405 2.54 2.00 1.71
CA ALA A 405 1.28 2.31 1.07
C ALA A 405 1.32 3.75 0.54
N VAL A 406 0.50 4.05 -0.46
CA VAL A 406 0.29 5.41 -0.98
C VAL A 406 -0.46 6.20 0.09
N ASP A 407 0.15 7.30 0.53
CA ASP A 407 -0.41 8.21 1.54
C ASP A 407 -0.94 9.51 0.92
N PRO A 408 -1.69 10.33 1.68
CA PRO A 408 -2.25 11.58 1.16
C PRO A 408 -1.19 12.61 0.75
N GLU A 409 0.03 12.56 1.30
CA GLU A 409 1.11 13.48 0.92
C GLU A 409 1.51 13.27 -0.55
N MET A 410 1.51 12.00 -1.00
CA MET A 410 1.82 11.65 -2.38
C MET A 410 0.88 12.32 -3.39
N LEU A 411 -0.37 12.60 -3.00
CA LEU A 411 -1.35 13.31 -3.81
C LEU A 411 -0.84 14.70 -4.20
N GLY A 412 -0.40 15.50 -3.21
CA GLY A 412 0.14 16.84 -3.44
C GLY A 412 1.35 16.83 -4.38
N ARG A 413 2.29 15.92 -4.12
CA ARG A 413 3.52 15.79 -4.93
C ARG A 413 3.23 15.38 -6.38
N ILE A 414 2.27 14.49 -6.61
CA ILE A 414 1.84 14.12 -7.96
C ILE A 414 1.26 15.33 -8.68
N PHE A 415 0.43 16.15 -8.02
CA PHE A 415 -0.13 17.35 -8.66
C PHE A 415 0.92 18.39 -8.98
N GLU A 416 1.81 18.69 -8.05
CA GLU A 416 2.91 19.64 -8.30
C GLU A 416 3.73 19.21 -9.51
N ASN A 417 4.05 17.92 -9.62
CA ASN A 417 4.85 17.41 -10.73
C ASN A 417 4.07 17.33 -12.05
N LEU A 418 2.81 16.89 -12.03
CA LEU A 418 1.94 16.87 -13.20
C LEU A 418 1.70 18.28 -13.74
N LEU A 419 1.61 19.30 -12.88
CA LEU A 419 1.54 20.71 -13.27
C LEU A 419 2.88 21.18 -13.85
N ALA A 420 4.00 20.84 -13.21
CA ALA A 420 5.34 21.19 -13.68
C ALA A 420 5.70 20.54 -15.03
N GLU A 421 5.08 19.40 -15.39
CA GLU A 421 5.27 18.77 -16.71
C GLU A 421 4.54 19.53 -17.84
N GLN A 422 3.57 20.39 -17.51
CA GLN A 422 2.78 21.15 -18.50
C GLN A 422 3.49 22.40 -19.00
N SER A 423 4.31 23.05 -18.17
CA SER A 423 5.09 24.23 -18.57
C SER A 423 6.44 23.85 -19.17
N ASP A 424 6.73 24.37 -20.37
CA ASP A 424 7.99 24.12 -21.09
C ASP A 424 9.22 24.53 -20.27
N ASP A 425 9.10 25.56 -19.43
CA ASP A 425 10.17 26.09 -18.57
C ASP A 425 10.47 25.23 -17.32
N THR A 426 9.58 24.30 -16.95
CA THR A 426 9.68 23.51 -15.71
C THR A 426 9.80 22.01 -15.94
N LYS A 427 9.89 21.55 -17.19
CA LYS A 427 10.10 20.13 -17.52
C LYS A 427 11.39 19.56 -16.93
N GLU A 428 12.46 20.36 -16.84
CA GLU A 428 13.69 19.96 -16.14
C GLU A 428 13.50 19.87 -14.63
N ALA A 429 12.68 20.73 -14.04
CA ALA A 429 12.33 20.68 -12.61
C ALA A 429 11.45 19.47 -12.29
N ALA A 430 10.46 19.15 -13.13
CA ALA A 430 9.65 17.93 -13.02
C ALA A 430 10.51 16.65 -13.10
N ARG A 431 11.50 16.62 -14.01
CA ARG A 431 12.49 15.53 -14.12
C ARG A 431 13.41 15.44 -12.89
N LYS A 432 13.84 16.58 -12.33
CA LYS A 432 14.63 16.62 -11.08
C LYS A 432 13.81 16.20 -9.86
N ASN A 433 12.55 16.61 -9.76
CA ASN A 433 11.66 16.21 -8.66
C ASN A 433 11.28 14.73 -8.76
N ALA A 434 11.03 14.20 -9.96
CA ALA A 434 10.95 12.75 -10.19
C ALA A 434 12.24 12.04 -9.73
N GLY A 435 13.41 12.67 -9.93
CA GLY A 435 14.69 12.24 -9.37
C GLY A 435 14.86 12.44 -7.86
N ALA A 436 14.16 13.38 -7.22
CA ALA A 436 14.22 13.64 -5.78
C ALA A 436 13.55 12.53 -4.95
N PHE A 437 12.61 11.78 -5.54
CA PHE A 437 12.13 10.52 -4.98
C PHE A 437 13.19 9.42 -5.02
N TYR A 438 14.22 9.55 -5.86
CA TYR A 438 15.34 8.61 -5.96
C TYR A 438 16.62 9.25 -5.44
N THR A 439 16.77 9.28 -4.12
CA THR A 439 18.12 9.41 -3.50
C THR A 439 18.58 8.00 -3.08
N PRO A 440 19.40 7.31 -3.89
CA PRO A 440 20.10 6.13 -3.39
C PRO A 440 21.05 6.61 -2.29
N ARG A 441 20.87 6.12 -1.06
CA ARG A 441 21.89 6.32 -0.02
C ARG A 441 23.14 5.53 -0.44
N PRO A 442 24.34 6.14 -0.41
CA PRO A 442 25.60 5.42 -0.55
C PRO A 442 25.72 4.27 0.45
#